data_AF-A0A7S2I1C6-F1
#
_entry.id   AF-A0A7S2I1C6-F1
#
_cell.length_a   1.000
_cell.length_b   1.000
_cell.length_c   1.000
_cell.angle_alpha   90.00
_cell.angle_beta   90.00
_cell.angle_gamma   90.00
#
_symmetry.space_group_name_H-M   'P 1'
#
loop_
_entity.id
_entity.type
_entity.pdbx_description
1 polymer ?
#
loop_
_entity_poly.entity_id
_entity_poly.type
_entity_poly.pdbx_seq_one_letter_code
_entity_poly.pdbx_strand_id
1 'polypeptide(L)'
;QKAFGSVQASMLSLYMATTGGVDWMDIFSPTVEEMGVLYVMLFIFLIAFVQLALMNILTGIFVENALKLAQPDRDTLALEQRKQEMRETLELQEIFDKIDQDQSGTISPEELHANVMNDRLRAHLHVMGLGIL
;
A
#
# COMPACT_ATOMS: atom_id res chain seq x y z
N GLN A 1 26.33 16.49 -39.66
CA GLN A 1 25.14 15.75 -40.12
C GLN A 1 25.38 14.22 -40.16
N LYS A 2 25.42 13.54 -39.00
CA LYS A 2 25.42 12.06 -38.95
C LYS A 2 24.28 11.49 -38.09
N ALA A 3 23.69 12.28 -37.19
CA ALA A 3 22.68 11.83 -36.23
C ALA A 3 21.40 11.29 -36.89
N PHE A 4 20.92 11.91 -37.97
CA PHE A 4 19.64 11.55 -38.60
C PHE A 4 19.78 11.07 -40.06
N GLY A 5 20.97 10.57 -40.44
CA GLY A 5 21.23 10.11 -41.82
C GLY A 5 20.63 8.75 -42.17
N SER A 6 20.24 7.96 -41.16
CA SER A 6 19.55 6.67 -41.30
C SER A 6 18.64 6.42 -40.11
N VAL A 7 17.73 5.45 -40.22
CA VAL A 7 16.84 5.06 -39.11
C VAL A 7 17.67 4.58 -37.91
N GLN A 8 18.68 3.76 -38.13
CA GLN A 8 19.56 3.25 -37.07
C GLN A 8 20.34 4.37 -36.39
N ALA A 9 20.87 5.33 -37.15
CA ALA A 9 21.57 6.49 -36.59
C ALA A 9 20.61 7.34 -35.75
N SER A 10 19.39 7.55 -36.25
CA SER A 10 18.36 8.31 -35.53
C SER A 10 17.99 7.64 -34.22
N MET A 11 17.75 6.32 -34.23
CA MET A 11 17.47 5.55 -33.01
C MET A 11 18.61 5.66 -32.00
N LEU A 12 19.86 5.57 -32.45
CA LEU A 12 21.03 5.72 -31.58
C LEU A 12 21.11 7.13 -30.99
N SER A 13 20.89 8.17 -31.79
CA SER A 13 20.90 9.56 -31.31
C SER A 13 19.80 9.82 -30.28
N LEU A 14 18.58 9.32 -30.52
CA LEU A 14 17.48 9.43 -29.55
C LEU A 14 17.78 8.66 -28.26
N TYR A 15 18.39 7.48 -28.37
CA TYR A 15 18.81 6.70 -27.21
C TYR A 15 19.87 7.45 -26.39
N MET A 16 20.90 8.00 -27.03
CA MET A 16 21.94 8.76 -26.34
C MET A 16 21.39 10.04 -25.69
N ALA A 17 20.46 10.74 -26.35
CA ALA A 17 19.83 11.95 -25.83
C ALA A 17 18.94 11.67 -24.60
N THR A 18 18.27 10.52 -24.57
CA THR A 18 17.33 10.16 -23.49
C THR A 18 18.00 9.47 -22.30
N THR A 19 19.16 8.83 -22.50
CA THR A 19 19.88 8.10 -21.45
C THR A 19 21.07 8.86 -20.86
N GLY A 20 21.32 10.10 -21.31
CA GLY A 20 22.44 10.93 -20.83
C GLY A 20 23.80 10.54 -21.45
N GLY A 21 23.80 9.85 -22.59
CA GLY A 21 25.02 9.53 -23.32
C GLY A 21 25.63 10.75 -24.03
N VAL A 22 24.79 11.69 -24.46
CA VAL A 22 25.18 13.03 -24.95
C VAL A 22 24.13 14.02 -24.48
N ASP A 23 24.51 15.29 -24.32
CA ASP A 23 23.53 16.33 -24.05
C ASP A 23 22.54 16.39 -25.24
N TRP A 24 21.25 16.34 -24.95
CA TRP A 24 20.22 16.42 -25.98
C TRP A 24 20.32 17.74 -26.76
N MET A 25 20.88 18.80 -26.15
CA MET A 25 21.14 20.08 -26.77
C MET A 25 22.17 19.98 -27.92
N ASP A 26 23.16 19.09 -27.80
CA ASP A 26 24.18 18.84 -28.83
C ASP A 26 23.60 18.17 -30.08
N ILE A 27 22.45 17.51 -29.95
CA ILE A 27 21.68 16.96 -31.08
C ILE A 27 20.66 17.99 -31.58
N PHE A 28 20.06 18.75 -30.65
CA PHE A 28 18.99 19.70 -30.93
C PHE A 28 19.45 20.86 -31.82
N SER A 29 20.44 21.64 -31.37
CA SER A 29 20.86 22.88 -32.06
C SER A 29 21.40 22.64 -33.48
N PRO A 30 22.33 21.69 -33.72
CA PRO A 30 22.92 21.56 -35.05
C PRO A 30 22.09 20.73 -36.03
N THR A 31 20.97 20.12 -35.60
CA THR A 31 20.20 19.23 -36.50
C THR A 31 18.69 19.37 -36.38
N VAL A 32 18.13 19.27 -35.17
CA VAL A 32 16.66 19.23 -35.00
C VAL A 32 16.03 20.60 -35.24
N GLU A 33 16.71 21.68 -34.85
CA GLU A 33 16.23 23.06 -35.03
C GLU A 33 15.98 23.41 -36.51
N GLU A 34 16.80 22.88 -37.42
CA GLU A 34 16.68 23.11 -38.87
C GLU A 34 15.63 22.24 -39.55
N MET A 35 15.12 21.18 -38.89
CA MET A 35 14.15 20.24 -39.47
C MET A 35 12.71 20.76 -39.47
N GLY A 36 12.44 21.83 -38.73
CA GLY A 36 11.13 22.49 -38.66
C GLY A 36 10.37 22.22 -37.35
N VAL A 37 9.36 23.06 -37.11
CA VAL A 37 8.66 23.17 -35.80
C VAL A 37 8.05 21.84 -35.35
N LEU A 38 7.51 21.04 -36.26
CA LEU A 38 6.93 19.73 -35.91
C LEU A 38 7.97 18.78 -35.31
N TYR A 39 9.15 18.69 -35.91
CA TYR A 39 10.22 17.80 -35.44
C TYR A 39 10.81 18.28 -34.12
N VAL A 40 10.94 19.60 -33.95
CA VAL A 40 11.30 20.24 -32.68
C VAL A 40 10.32 19.84 -31.57
N MET A 41 9.01 19.97 -31.82
CA MET A 41 7.98 19.58 -30.84
C MET A 41 8.02 18.08 -30.51
N LEU A 42 8.17 17.21 -31.52
CA LEU A 42 8.26 15.77 -31.32
C LEU A 42 9.49 15.36 -30.51
N PHE A 43 10.64 15.99 -30.78
CA PHE A 43 11.88 15.72 -30.06
C PHE A 43 11.78 16.15 -28.59
N ILE A 44 11.28 17.36 -28.32
CA ILE A 44 11.07 17.85 -26.95
C ILE A 44 10.05 16.97 -26.20
N PHE A 45 8.96 16.60 -26.86
CA PHE A 45 7.95 15.70 -26.29
C PHE A 45 8.56 14.35 -25.91
N LEU A 46 9.38 13.76 -26.79
CA LEU A 46 10.06 12.50 -26.52
C LEU A 46 10.96 12.58 -25.28
N ILE A 47 11.80 13.62 -25.19
CA ILE A 47 12.69 13.82 -24.03
C ILE A 47 11.89 13.96 -22.74
N ALA A 48 10.87 14.83 -22.74
CA ALA A 48 10.01 15.04 -21.59
C ALA A 48 9.27 13.76 -21.18
N PHE A 49 8.72 13.03 -22.14
CA PHE A 49 8.01 11.77 -21.90
C PHE A 49 8.92 10.73 -21.25
N VAL A 50 10.12 10.52 -21.79
CA VAL A 50 11.06 9.54 -21.23
C VAL A 50 11.52 9.95 -19.83
N GLN A 51 11.86 11.22 -19.61
CA GLN A 51 12.27 11.70 -18.30
C GLN A 51 11.16 11.55 -17.26
N LEU A 52 9.93 11.95 -17.60
CA LEU A 52 8.77 11.80 -16.71
C LEU A 52 8.43 10.34 -16.44
N ALA A 53 8.51 9.47 -17.46
CA ALA A 53 8.28 8.04 -17.29
C ALA A 53 9.31 7.41 -16.34
N LEU A 54 10.60 7.72 -16.51
CA LEU A 54 11.67 7.24 -15.62
C LEU A 54 11.47 7.76 -14.19
N MET A 55 11.16 9.05 -14.03
CA MET A 55 10.88 9.63 -12.71
C MET A 55 9.68 8.95 -12.05
N ASN A 56 8.59 8.71 -12.78
CA ASN A 56 7.41 8.03 -12.24
C ASN A 56 7.72 6.60 -11.79
N ILE A 57 8.53 5.85 -12.56
CA ILE A 57 8.95 4.50 -12.19
C ILE A 57 9.78 4.54 -10.90
N LEU A 58 10.78 5.43 -10.84
CA LEU A 58 11.63 5.58 -9.65
C LEU A 58 10.82 6.00 -8.43
N THR A 59 9.98 7.02 -8.57
CA THR A 59 9.08 7.47 -7.50
C THR A 59 8.17 6.35 -7.03
N GLY A 60 7.59 5.57 -7.95
CA GLY A 60 6.76 4.40 -7.60
C GLY A 60 7.53 3.40 -6.73
N ILE A 61 8.76 3.05 -7.12
CA ILE A 61 9.62 2.13 -6.35
C ILE A 61 9.94 2.71 -4.96
N PHE A 62 10.29 4.00 -4.88
CA PHE A 62 10.60 4.64 -3.60
C PHE A 62 9.38 4.71 -2.68
N VAL A 63 8.20 5.06 -3.20
CA VAL A 63 6.96 5.10 -2.44
C VAL A 63 6.60 3.70 -1.93
N GLU A 64 6.71 2.68 -2.77
CA GLU A 64 6.45 1.29 -2.38
C GLU A 64 7.39 0.83 -1.25
N ASN A 65 8.68 1.15 -1.35
CA ASN A 65 9.67 0.80 -0.32
C ASN A 65 9.43 1.59 0.98
N ALA A 66 9.12 2.88 0.88
CA ALA A 66 8.78 3.69 2.05
C ALA A 66 7.52 3.16 2.75
N LEU A 67 6.50 2.75 1.99
CA LEU A 67 5.28 2.15 2.55
C LEU A 67 5.57 0.80 3.21
N LYS A 68 6.41 -0.05 2.61
CA LYS A 68 6.84 -1.33 3.21
C LYS A 68 7.59 -1.13 4.54
N LEU A 69 8.43 -0.11 4.63
CA LEU A 69 9.13 0.23 5.87
C LEU A 69 8.22 0.85 6.93
N ALA A 70 7.14 1.52 6.51
CA ALA A 70 6.13 2.08 7.41
C ALA A 70 5.09 1.04 7.86
N GLN A 71 4.94 -0.08 7.15
CA GLN A 71 4.04 -1.15 7.58
C GLN A 71 4.61 -1.81 8.85
N PRO A 72 3.78 -1.98 9.90
CA PRO A 72 4.20 -2.72 11.08
C PRO A 72 4.61 -4.14 10.66
N ASP A 73 5.74 -4.59 11.22
CA ASP A 73 6.29 -5.91 10.91
C ASP A 73 5.20 -6.98 11.12
N ARG A 74 5.17 -8.01 10.27
CA ARG A 74 4.15 -9.08 10.37
C ARG A 74 4.11 -9.71 11.76
N ASP A 75 5.28 -9.82 12.39
CA ASP A 75 5.40 -10.32 13.75
C ASP A 75 4.77 -9.36 14.78
N THR A 76 4.86 -8.04 14.54
CA THR A 76 4.23 -7.02 15.38
C THR A 76 2.70 -7.08 15.25
N LEU A 77 2.18 -7.21 14.02
CA LEU A 77 0.75 -7.38 13.78
C LEU A 77 0.20 -8.66 14.41
N ALA A 78 0.92 -9.79 14.25
CA ALA A 78 0.54 -11.05 14.86
C ALA A 78 0.57 -10.99 16.40
N LEU A 79 1.55 -10.28 16.98
CA LEU A 79 1.62 -10.05 18.42
C LEU A 79 0.47 -9.17 18.91
N GLU A 80 0.09 -8.14 18.17
CA GLU A 80 -1.06 -7.28 18.50
C GLU A 80 -2.37 -8.07 18.45
N GLN A 81 -2.59 -8.89 17.42
CA GLN A 81 -3.76 -9.77 17.33
C GLN A 81 -3.84 -10.72 18.52
N ARG A 82 -2.74 -11.41 18.86
CA ARG A 82 -2.70 -12.30 20.04
C ARG A 82 -2.98 -11.56 21.35
N LYS A 83 -2.47 -10.34 21.49
CA LYS A 83 -2.74 -9.50 22.67
C LYS A 83 -4.22 -9.10 22.73
N GLN A 84 -4.84 -8.82 21.59
CA GLN A 84 -6.25 -8.47 21.52
C GLN A 84 -7.14 -9.67 21.86
N GLU A 85 -6.88 -10.84 21.27
CA GLU A 85 -7.60 -12.10 21.59
C GLU A 85 -7.46 -12.47 23.07
N MET A 86 -6.26 -12.29 23.65
CA MET A 86 -6.04 -12.55 25.07
C MET A 86 -6.82 -11.58 25.96
N ARG A 87 -6.90 -10.29 25.59
CA ARG A 87 -7.71 -9.31 26.33
C ARG A 87 -9.19 -9.65 26.28
N GLU A 88 -9.70 -9.97 25.10
CA GLU A 88 -11.10 -10.37 24.91
C GLU A 88 -11.43 -11.64 25.72
N THR A 89 -10.52 -12.62 25.72
CA THR A 89 -10.67 -13.85 26.53
C THR A 89 -10.70 -13.53 28.03
N LEU A 90 -9.82 -12.65 28.51
CA LEU A 90 -9.78 -12.25 29.91
C LEU A 90 -11.02 -11.45 30.32
N GLU A 91 -11.51 -10.55 29.46
CA GLU A 91 -12.77 -9.81 29.69
C GLU A 91 -13.96 -10.76 29.77
N LEU A 92 -13.99 -11.80 28.91
CA LEU A 92 -15.02 -12.84 28.95
C LEU A 92 -14.96 -13.66 30.22
N GLN A 93 -13.76 -14.08 30.64
CA GLN A 93 -13.57 -14.78 31.92
C GLN A 93 -14.07 -13.94 33.09
N GLU A 94 -13.74 -12.64 33.14
CA GLU A 94 -14.21 -11.77 34.21
C GLU A 94 -15.74 -11.61 34.23
N ILE A 95 -16.38 -11.59 33.06
CA ILE A 95 -17.85 -11.55 32.96
C ILE A 95 -18.45 -12.87 33.43
N PHE A 96 -17.88 -14.01 33.02
CA PHE A 96 -18.36 -15.33 33.42
C PHE A 96 -18.17 -15.58 34.91
N ASP A 97 -17.02 -15.23 35.49
CA ASP A 97 -16.76 -15.34 36.93
C ASP A 97 -17.72 -14.49 37.79
N LYS A 98 -18.29 -13.41 37.23
CA LYS A 98 -19.30 -12.59 37.91
C LYS A 98 -20.71 -13.18 37.83
N ILE A 99 -20.99 -14.00 36.82
CA ILE A 99 -22.30 -14.60 36.57
C ILE A 99 -22.41 -15.97 37.24
N ASP A 100 -21.32 -16.74 37.24
CA ASP A 100 -21.17 -18.04 37.90
C ASP A 100 -21.17 -17.83 39.43
N GLN A 101 -22.36 -17.90 40.02
CA GLN A 101 -22.57 -17.68 41.46
C GLN A 101 -22.23 -18.92 42.27
N ASP A 102 -22.36 -20.10 41.67
CA ASP A 102 -22.07 -21.38 42.31
C ASP A 102 -20.61 -21.83 42.15
N GLN A 103 -19.80 -21.07 41.39
CA GLN A 103 -18.39 -21.36 41.08
C GLN A 103 -18.20 -22.75 40.44
N SER A 104 -19.20 -23.22 39.70
CA SER A 104 -19.14 -24.51 39.00
C SER A 104 -18.17 -24.48 37.82
N GLY A 105 -17.75 -23.31 37.36
CA GLY A 105 -16.97 -23.10 36.14
C GLY A 105 -17.81 -23.18 34.87
N THR A 106 -19.14 -23.23 35.00
CA THR A 106 -20.11 -23.30 33.91
C THR A 106 -21.29 -22.39 34.20
N ILE A 107 -21.90 -21.78 33.18
CA ILE A 107 -23.12 -20.99 33.39
C ILE A 107 -24.34 -21.90 33.29
N SER A 108 -25.09 -22.01 34.37
CA SER A 108 -26.39 -22.67 34.38
C SER A 108 -27.47 -21.84 33.65
N PRO A 109 -28.51 -22.47 33.08
CA PRO A 109 -29.64 -21.75 32.49
C PRO A 109 -30.29 -20.74 33.45
N GLU A 110 -30.31 -21.04 34.74
CA GLU A 110 -30.86 -20.20 35.80
C GLU A 110 -29.99 -18.95 36.03
N GLU A 111 -28.67 -19.09 36.10
CA GLU A 111 -27.73 -17.96 36.23
C GLU A 111 -27.71 -17.06 35.00
N LEU A 112 -27.84 -17.68 33.81
CA LEU A 112 -27.98 -16.95 32.55
C LEU A 112 -29.27 -16.14 32.55
N HIS A 113 -30.41 -16.74 32.92
CA HIS A 113 -31.70 -16.04 32.97
C HIS A 113 -31.71 -14.89 33.99
N ALA A 114 -31.06 -15.08 35.14
CA ALA A 114 -30.94 -14.05 36.17
C ALA A 114 -30.08 -12.85 35.73
N ASN A 115 -29.09 -13.09 34.85
CA ASN A 115 -28.13 -12.06 34.41
C ASN A 115 -28.29 -11.65 32.94
N VAL A 116 -29.30 -12.17 32.23
CA VAL A 116 -29.58 -11.89 30.80
C VAL A 116 -29.89 -10.42 30.51
N MET A 117 -30.33 -9.68 31.52
CA MET A 117 -30.58 -8.23 31.44
C MET A 117 -29.30 -7.39 31.55
N ASN A 118 -28.14 -8.02 31.71
CA ASN A 118 -26.87 -7.31 31.74
C ASN A 118 -26.42 -6.94 30.32
N ASP A 119 -26.51 -5.65 30.00
CA ASP A 119 -26.17 -5.11 28.67
C ASP A 119 -24.76 -5.47 28.20
N ARG A 120 -23.80 -5.66 29.12
CA ARG A 120 -22.43 -6.10 28.80
C ARG A 120 -22.38 -7.54 28.30
N LEU A 121 -23.14 -8.44 28.92
CA LEU A 121 -23.20 -9.85 28.52
C LEU A 121 -23.87 -9.99 27.15
N ARG A 122 -24.98 -9.28 26.92
CA ARG A 122 -25.68 -9.25 25.63
C ARG A 122 -24.79 -8.72 24.51
N ALA A 123 -24.05 -7.64 24.75
CA ALA A 123 -23.13 -7.08 23.76
C ALA A 123 -22.05 -8.09 23.36
N HIS A 124 -21.47 -8.81 24.33
CA HIS A 124 -20.43 -9.80 24.06
C HIS A 124 -20.98 -11.08 23.38
N LEU A 125 -22.15 -11.58 23.79
CA LEU A 125 -22.83 -12.70 23.14
C LEU A 125 -23.21 -12.38 21.69
N HIS A 126 -23.60 -11.12 21.42
CA HIS A 126 -23.87 -10.65 20.07
C HIS A 126 -22.59 -10.59 19.21
N VAL A 127 -21.47 -10.11 19.76
CA VAL A 127 -20.16 -10.11 19.07
C VAL A 127 -19.69 -11.54 18.74
N MET A 128 -19.96 -12.51 19.62
CA MET A 128 -19.64 -13.93 19.38
C MET A 128 -20.59 -14.64 18.38
N GLY A 129 -21.58 -13.93 17.82
CA GLY A 129 -22.55 -14.51 16.88
C GLY A 129 -23.61 -15.41 17.55
N LEU A 130 -23.68 -15.40 18.88
CA LEU A 130 -24.66 -16.14 19.68
C LEU A 130 -25.88 -15.27 20.04
N GLY A 131 -26.14 -14.22 19.27
CA GLY A 131 -27.27 -13.30 19.44
C GLY A 131 -28.61 -13.95 19.10
N ILE A 132 -29.07 -14.86 19.95
CA ILE A 132 -30.42 -15.42 19.91
C ILE A 132 -31.02 -15.21 21.29
N LEU A 133 -31.47 -13.98 21.58
CA LEU A 133 -32.45 -13.61 22.61
C LEU A 133 -32.87 -12.14 22.41
#